data_AF-A0A960K5Y4-F1
#
_entry.id   AF-A0A960K5Y4-F1
#
_cell.length_a   1.000
_cell.length_b   1.000
_cell.length_c   1.000
_cell.angle_alpha   90.00
_cell.angle_beta   90.00
_cell.angle_gamma   90.00
#
_symmetry.space_group_name_H-M   'P 1'
#
loop_
_entity.id
_entity.type
_entity.pdbx_description
1 polymer ?
#
loop_
_entity_poly.entity_id
_entity_poly.type
_entity_poly.pdbx_seq_one_letter_code
_entity_poly.pdbx_strand_id
1 'polypeptide(L)'
;MTKLSALEIWKEKLAHLQAEEFIASDASVIFNLGKKITEAKRKIAELEVEGEVSSAPPPNQRIAPSRLPRGAQKLFGREQETAMLDRAWEDLGTHVVTLVAWGGVGKSALVAAWQGEMARRGFDGADYFDWSFYSQGTRDGGGAPGEIFVTKALEFFGDGE
;
A
#
# COMPACT_ATOMS: atom_id res chain seq x y z
N MET A 1 -17.70 -15.56 2.55
CA MET A 1 -16.88 -16.23 1.52
C MET A 1 -16.11 -15.14 0.80
N THR A 2 -14.85 -14.95 1.15
CA THR A 2 -13.95 -14.00 0.48
C THR A 2 -13.63 -14.54 -0.90
N LYS A 3 -13.93 -13.79 -1.96
CA LYS A 3 -13.54 -14.17 -3.33
C LYS A 3 -12.02 -14.00 -3.43
N LEU A 4 -11.32 -15.08 -3.78
CA LEU A 4 -9.89 -15.02 -4.09
C LEU A 4 -9.68 -14.11 -5.31
N SER A 5 -8.62 -13.30 -5.26
CA SER A 5 -8.17 -12.50 -6.39
C SER A 5 -7.72 -13.41 -7.54
N ALA A 6 -7.75 -12.90 -8.77
CA ALA A 6 -7.29 -13.66 -9.93
C ALA A 6 -5.83 -14.13 -9.78
N LEU A 7 -4.98 -13.32 -9.15
CA LEU A 7 -3.58 -13.64 -8.87
C LEU A 7 -3.45 -14.85 -7.93
N GLU A 8 -4.23 -14.88 -6.83
CA GLU A 8 -4.23 -15.99 -5.88
C GLU A 8 -4.67 -17.31 -6.54
N ILE A 9 -5.71 -17.26 -7.37
CA ILE A 9 -6.19 -18.43 -8.13
C ILE A 9 -5.09 -18.99 -9.04
N TRP A 10 -4.35 -18.13 -9.74
CA TRP A 10 -3.26 -18.57 -10.60
C TRP A 10 -2.06 -19.11 -9.83
N LYS A 11 -1.75 -18.54 -8.64
CA LYS A 11 -0.70 -19.06 -7.74
C LYS A 11 -1.06 -20.45 -7.20
N GLU A 12 -2.29 -20.67 -6.78
CA GLU A 12 -2.77 -22.00 -6.38
C GLU A 12 -2.71 -23.01 -7.53
N LYS A 13 -3.15 -22.60 -8.74
CA LYS A 13 -3.08 -23.43 -9.94
C LYS A 13 -1.64 -23.82 -10.29
N LEU A 14 -0.70 -22.89 -10.19
CA LEU A 14 0.73 -23.17 -10.41
C LEU A 14 1.24 -24.22 -9.42
N ALA A 15 0.94 -24.05 -8.13
CA ALA A 15 1.36 -24.99 -7.09
C ALA A 15 0.81 -26.41 -7.34
N HIS A 16 -0.45 -26.50 -7.76
CA HIS A 16 -1.07 -27.78 -8.13
C HIS A 16 -0.37 -28.44 -9.34
N LEU A 17 -0.13 -27.69 -10.41
CA LEU A 17 0.55 -28.21 -11.60
C LEU A 17 1.99 -28.67 -11.31
N GLN A 18 2.71 -27.97 -10.45
CA GLN A 18 4.05 -28.36 -10.02
C GLN A 18 4.05 -29.64 -9.19
N ALA A 19 3.04 -29.82 -8.33
CA ALA A 19 2.86 -31.06 -7.58
C ALA A 19 2.54 -32.25 -8.51
N GLU A 20 1.68 -32.05 -9.51
CA GLU A 20 1.39 -33.07 -10.52
C GLU A 20 2.62 -33.44 -11.36
N GLU A 21 3.42 -32.45 -11.78
CA GLU A 21 4.65 -32.68 -12.55
C GLU A 21 5.67 -33.50 -11.75
N PHE A 22 5.79 -33.24 -10.44
CA PHE A 22 6.69 -33.96 -9.55
C PHE A 22 6.32 -35.44 -9.39
N ILE A 23 5.01 -35.76 -9.44
CA ILE A 23 4.50 -37.14 -9.27
C ILE A 23 4.43 -37.88 -10.61
N ALA A 24 4.37 -37.15 -11.73
CA ALA A 24 4.28 -37.75 -13.06
C ALA A 24 5.57 -38.48 -13.46
N SER A 25 5.41 -39.69 -14.00
CA SER A 25 6.50 -40.52 -14.52
C SER A 25 6.44 -40.70 -16.05
N ASP A 26 5.32 -40.31 -16.68
CA ASP A 26 5.15 -40.34 -18.13
C ASP A 26 5.71 -39.07 -18.77
N ALA A 27 6.63 -39.23 -19.72
CA ALA A 27 7.32 -38.12 -20.38
C ALA A 27 6.38 -37.18 -21.16
N SER A 28 5.29 -37.70 -21.73
CA SER A 28 4.30 -36.88 -22.45
C SER A 28 3.45 -36.07 -21.47
N VAL A 29 3.11 -36.65 -20.33
CA VAL A 29 2.42 -35.95 -19.24
C VAL A 29 3.31 -34.83 -18.68
N ILE A 30 4.57 -35.13 -18.38
CA ILE A 30 5.56 -34.15 -17.90
C ILE A 30 5.70 -32.99 -18.89
N PHE A 31 5.85 -33.28 -20.20
CA PHE A 31 5.96 -32.24 -21.22
C PHE A 31 4.73 -31.31 -21.29
N ASN A 32 3.53 -31.87 -21.19
CA ASN A 32 2.30 -31.09 -21.19
C ASN A 32 2.13 -30.26 -19.92
N LEU A 33 2.50 -30.82 -18.75
CA LEU A 33 2.50 -30.08 -17.48
C LEU A 33 3.51 -28.93 -17.52
N GLY A 34 4.71 -29.14 -18.05
CA GLY A 34 5.72 -28.08 -18.22
C GLY A 34 5.21 -26.91 -19.06
N LYS A 35 4.42 -27.16 -20.12
CA LYS A 35 3.75 -26.10 -20.89
C LYS A 35 2.74 -25.32 -20.04
N LYS A 36 1.87 -26.02 -19.32
CA LYS A 36 0.86 -25.41 -18.43
C LYS A 36 1.50 -24.60 -17.30
N ILE A 37 2.60 -25.09 -16.74
CA ILE A 37 3.39 -24.39 -15.71
C ILE A 37 3.99 -23.11 -16.30
N THR A 38 4.56 -23.18 -17.50
CA THR A 38 5.11 -22.01 -18.19
C THR A 38 4.04 -20.95 -18.44
N GLU A 39 2.86 -21.37 -18.91
CA GLU A 39 1.71 -20.48 -19.10
C GLU A 39 1.24 -19.84 -17.78
N ALA A 40 1.11 -20.64 -16.72
CA ALA A 40 0.72 -20.14 -15.41
C ALA A 40 1.73 -19.13 -14.85
N LYS A 41 3.03 -19.42 -14.95
CA LYS A 41 4.10 -18.48 -14.56
C LYS A 41 4.02 -17.17 -15.34
N ARG A 42 3.81 -17.24 -16.67
CA ARG A 42 3.63 -16.04 -17.49
C ARG A 42 2.41 -15.24 -17.05
N LYS A 43 1.28 -15.91 -16.79
CA LYS A 43 0.05 -15.21 -16.39
C LYS A 43 0.17 -14.55 -15.02
N ILE A 44 0.87 -15.19 -14.08
CA ILE A 44 1.19 -14.60 -12.78
C ILE A 44 2.05 -13.35 -12.98
N ALA A 45 3.11 -13.42 -13.79
CA ALA A 45 3.97 -12.26 -14.05
C ALA A 45 3.19 -11.10 -14.72
N GLU A 46 2.29 -11.39 -15.66
CA GLU A 46 1.39 -10.37 -16.25
C GLU A 46 0.51 -9.70 -15.18
N LEU A 47 -0.11 -10.48 -14.29
CA LEU A 47 -0.98 -9.97 -13.23
C LEU A 47 -0.21 -9.21 -12.14
N GLU A 48 1.03 -9.60 -11.85
CA GLU A 48 1.93 -8.88 -10.93
C GLU A 48 2.33 -7.54 -11.54
N VAL A 49 2.66 -7.49 -12.83
CA VAL A 49 2.95 -6.24 -13.55
C VAL A 49 1.71 -5.35 -13.65
N GLU A 50 0.52 -5.89 -13.94
CA GLU A 50 -0.72 -5.11 -13.94
C GLU A 50 -1.02 -4.50 -12.56
N GLY A 51 -0.75 -5.23 -11.48
CA GLY A 51 -0.81 -4.71 -10.11
C GLY A 51 0.22 -3.61 -9.84
N GLU A 52 1.46 -3.79 -10.31
CA GLU A 52 2.52 -2.79 -10.18
C GLU A 52 2.25 -1.53 -11.01
N VAL A 53 1.77 -1.63 -12.25
CA VAL A 53 1.42 -0.48 -13.10
C VAL A 53 0.21 0.28 -12.53
N SER A 54 -0.72 -0.41 -11.88
CA SER A 54 -1.79 0.26 -11.11
C SER A 54 -1.28 0.98 -9.86
N SER A 55 -0.13 0.58 -9.31
CA SER A 55 0.55 1.23 -8.19
C SER A 55 1.61 2.25 -8.60
N ALA A 56 1.94 2.32 -9.89
CA ALA A 56 2.89 3.31 -10.38
C ALA A 56 2.21 4.68 -10.33
N PRO A 57 2.89 5.71 -9.78
CA PRO A 57 2.34 7.05 -9.76
C PRO A 57 1.89 7.49 -11.15
N PRO A 58 0.64 7.98 -11.33
CA PRO A 58 0.29 8.61 -12.59
C PRO A 58 1.28 9.75 -12.88
N PRO A 59 1.53 10.08 -14.16
CA PRO A 59 2.62 10.97 -14.58
C PRO A 59 2.57 12.40 -14.00
N ASN A 60 1.50 12.76 -13.29
CA ASN A 60 1.26 14.02 -12.62
C ASN A 60 1.03 13.90 -11.10
N GLN A 61 1.17 12.71 -10.50
CA GLN A 61 0.98 12.52 -9.06
C GLN A 61 2.13 13.16 -8.27
N ARG A 62 1.77 13.90 -7.22
CA ARG A 62 2.70 14.49 -6.26
C ARG A 62 2.72 13.63 -5.00
N ILE A 63 3.90 13.16 -4.61
CA ILE A 63 4.11 12.43 -3.36
C ILE A 63 5.19 13.15 -2.56
N ALA A 64 4.81 13.74 -1.43
CA ALA A 64 5.76 14.39 -0.53
C ALA A 64 6.60 13.34 0.23
N PRO A 65 7.87 13.63 0.53
CA PRO A 65 8.65 12.81 1.46
C PRO A 65 7.96 12.74 2.84
N SER A 66 7.76 11.53 3.35
CA SER A 66 7.06 11.34 4.62
C SER A 66 7.83 11.94 5.81
N ARG A 67 7.07 12.63 6.66
CA ARG A 67 7.47 13.24 7.94
C ARG A 67 6.91 12.48 9.14
N LEU A 68 6.17 11.40 8.89
CA LEU A 68 5.71 10.52 9.97
C LEU A 68 6.93 9.83 10.62
N PRO A 69 6.90 9.60 11.95
CA PRO A 69 7.91 8.78 12.58
C PRO A 69 7.94 7.40 11.91
N ARG A 70 9.13 6.87 11.63
CA ARG A 70 9.28 5.55 11.00
C ARG A 70 8.44 4.53 11.79
N GLY A 71 7.37 4.05 11.17
CA GLY A 71 6.41 3.17 11.80
C GLY A 71 6.99 1.80 12.12
N ALA A 72 6.33 1.07 13.02
CA ALA A 72 6.61 -0.34 13.21
C ALA A 72 6.31 -1.09 11.91
N GLN A 73 7.21 -1.99 11.48
CA GLN A 73 7.06 -2.77 10.24
C GLN A 73 5.85 -3.73 10.27
N LYS A 74 5.26 -3.97 11.45
CA LYS A 74 4.13 -4.88 11.63
C LYS A 74 3.23 -4.41 12.78
N LEU A 75 1.95 -4.25 12.47
CA LEU A 75 0.89 -4.07 13.47
C LEU A 75 0.28 -5.43 13.81
N PHE A 76 -0.17 -5.60 15.05
CA PHE A 76 -0.90 -6.78 15.50
C PHE A 76 -2.22 -6.35 16.12
N GLY A 77 -3.32 -7.02 15.79
CA GLY A 77 -4.62 -6.79 16.42
C GLY A 77 -5.25 -5.45 16.05
N ARG A 78 -4.88 -4.89 14.89
CA ARG A 78 -5.37 -3.60 14.37
C ARG A 78 -6.10 -3.74 13.03
N GLU A 79 -6.49 -4.97 12.69
CA GLU A 79 -7.09 -5.30 11.41
C GLU A 79 -8.42 -4.55 11.20
N GLN A 80 -9.17 -4.31 12.29
CA GLN A 80 -10.42 -3.57 12.23
C GLN A 80 -10.18 -2.07 11.94
N GLU A 81 -9.21 -1.46 12.59
CA GLU A 81 -8.88 -0.05 12.38
C GLU A 81 -8.24 0.20 11.02
N THR A 82 -7.38 -0.70 10.55
CA THR A 82 -6.84 -0.66 9.19
C THR A 82 -7.97 -0.75 8.16
N ALA A 83 -8.90 -1.71 8.31
CA ALA A 83 -10.04 -1.83 7.42
C ALA A 83 -10.98 -0.61 7.47
N MET A 84 -11.05 0.10 8.59
CA MET A 84 -11.80 1.36 8.69
C MET A 84 -11.12 2.47 7.88
N LEU A 85 -9.78 2.58 7.95
CA LEU A 85 -9.03 3.54 7.14
C LEU A 85 -9.16 3.23 5.65
N ASP A 86 -9.10 1.96 5.24
CA ASP A 86 -9.30 1.56 3.84
C ASP A 86 -10.68 1.94 3.31
N ARG A 87 -11.75 1.66 4.09
CA ARG A 87 -13.11 2.06 3.71
C ARG A 87 -13.28 3.58 3.61
N ALA A 88 -12.67 4.32 4.53
CA ALA A 88 -12.71 5.77 4.51
C ALA A 88 -11.96 6.36 3.32
N TRP A 89 -10.88 5.71 2.89
CA TRP A 89 -10.10 6.10 1.72
C TRP A 89 -10.84 5.84 0.40
N GLU A 90 -11.59 4.74 0.32
CA GLU A 90 -12.41 4.39 -0.85
C GLU A 90 -13.71 5.21 -0.94
N ASP A 91 -14.18 5.78 0.16
CA ASP A 91 -15.40 6.58 0.21
C ASP A 91 -15.15 8.05 -0.15
N LEU A 92 -15.59 8.45 -1.35
CA LEU A 92 -15.51 9.86 -1.82
C LEU A 92 -16.29 10.86 -0.94
N GLY A 93 -17.21 10.39 -0.10
CA GLY A 93 -17.94 11.23 0.86
C GLY A 93 -17.16 11.49 2.16
N THR A 94 -16.10 10.73 2.43
CA THR A 94 -15.29 10.87 3.64
C THR A 94 -14.11 11.79 3.39
N HIS A 95 -14.11 12.96 4.03
CA HIS A 95 -13.04 13.96 3.88
C HIS A 95 -12.04 13.98 5.04
N VAL A 96 -12.46 13.57 6.24
CA VAL A 96 -11.64 13.64 7.46
C VAL A 96 -11.89 12.41 8.33
N VAL A 97 -10.80 11.75 8.73
CA VAL A 97 -10.82 10.67 9.74
C VAL A 97 -10.04 11.11 10.97
N THR A 98 -10.63 10.96 12.15
CA THR A 98 -9.97 11.28 13.44
C THR A 98 -9.81 10.02 14.28
N LEU A 99 -8.57 9.72 14.67
CA LEU A 99 -8.26 8.62 15.60
C LEU A 99 -8.20 9.14 17.04
N VAL A 100 -9.22 8.83 17.84
CA VAL A 100 -9.30 9.23 19.25
C VAL A 100 -9.03 8.03 20.15
N ALA A 101 -7.94 8.07 20.92
CA ALA A 101 -7.61 7.05 21.90
C ALA A 101 -6.58 7.58 22.91
N TRP A 102 -6.34 6.83 23.99
CA TRP A 102 -5.33 7.16 25.00
C TRP A 102 -3.92 7.35 24.41
N GLY A 103 -3.06 8.06 25.15
CA GLY A 103 -1.64 8.17 24.82
C GLY A 103 -0.95 6.80 24.82
N GLY A 104 0.06 6.61 23.98
CA GLY A 104 0.86 5.38 23.96
C GLY A 104 0.22 4.14 23.31
N VAL A 105 -1.07 4.16 22.97
CA VAL A 105 -1.77 3.00 22.37
C VAL A 105 -1.37 2.69 20.91
N GLY A 106 -0.51 3.51 20.30
CA GLY A 106 0.01 3.26 18.96
C GLY A 106 -0.78 3.87 17.79
N LYS A 107 -1.57 4.93 18.00
CA LYS A 107 -2.28 5.64 16.90
C LYS A 107 -1.34 6.07 15.76
N SER A 108 -0.21 6.69 16.09
CA SER A 108 0.78 7.10 15.09
C SER A 108 1.43 5.91 14.40
N ALA A 109 1.63 4.80 15.10
CA ALA A 109 2.14 3.56 14.50
C ALA A 109 1.11 2.95 13.53
N LEU A 110 -0.19 3.04 13.85
CA LEU A 110 -1.26 2.63 12.95
C LEU A 110 -1.21 3.42 11.63
N VAL A 111 -1.20 4.75 11.71
CA VAL A 111 -1.15 5.63 10.54
C VAL A 111 0.12 5.40 9.72
N ALA A 112 1.29 5.25 10.37
CA ALA A 112 2.54 5.04 9.67
C ALA A 112 2.59 3.68 8.94
N ALA A 113 2.03 2.61 9.52
CA ALA A 113 1.99 1.33 8.82
C ALA A 113 0.96 1.35 7.67
N TRP A 114 -0.21 1.95 7.88
CA TRP A 114 -1.24 2.10 6.85
C TRP A 114 -0.73 2.95 5.67
N GLN A 115 -0.02 4.05 5.96
CA GLN A 115 0.70 4.86 4.96
C GLN A 115 1.69 4.02 4.15
N GLY A 116 2.41 3.10 4.78
CA GLY A 116 3.33 2.19 4.09
C GLY A 116 2.62 1.28 3.10
N GLU A 117 1.43 0.79 3.44
CA GLU A 117 0.59 0.02 2.50
C GLU A 117 0.04 0.90 1.37
N MET A 118 -0.40 2.13 1.67
CA MET A 118 -0.82 3.07 0.63
C MET A 118 0.32 3.41 -0.33
N ALA A 119 1.54 3.60 0.18
CA ALA A 119 2.72 3.83 -0.66
C ALA A 119 3.00 2.65 -1.60
N ARG A 120 2.78 1.41 -1.16
CA ARG A 120 2.89 0.21 -2.05
C ARG A 120 1.79 0.16 -3.11
N ARG A 121 0.64 0.76 -2.84
CA ARG A 121 -0.47 0.93 -3.80
C ARG A 121 -0.31 2.20 -4.66
N GLY A 122 0.80 2.93 -4.53
CA GLY A 122 0.95 4.23 -5.20
C GLY A 122 -0.09 5.26 -4.78
N PHE A 123 -0.59 5.18 -3.54
CA PHE A 123 -1.70 5.96 -3.01
C PHE A 123 -2.94 5.94 -3.92
N ASP A 124 -3.14 4.85 -4.67
CA ASP A 124 -4.21 4.72 -5.67
C ASP A 124 -4.30 5.92 -6.64
N GLY A 125 -3.16 6.54 -6.93
CA GLY A 125 -3.04 7.70 -7.80
C GLY A 125 -3.35 9.06 -7.16
N ALA A 126 -3.66 9.13 -5.87
CA ALA A 126 -3.94 10.40 -5.18
C ALA A 126 -2.66 11.14 -4.77
N ASP A 127 -2.66 12.48 -4.84
CA ASP A 127 -1.56 13.26 -4.28
C ASP A 127 -1.44 13.04 -2.77
N TYR A 128 -0.20 12.88 -2.28
CA TYR A 128 0.06 12.49 -0.90
C TYR A 128 0.96 13.48 -0.17
N PHE A 129 0.49 13.97 0.97
CA PHE A 129 1.23 14.82 1.89
C PHE A 129 0.95 14.40 3.33
N ASP A 130 1.99 14.33 4.16
CA ASP A 130 1.84 14.11 5.59
C ASP A 130 2.67 15.06 6.44
N TRP A 131 2.29 15.11 7.72
CA TRP A 131 2.95 15.95 8.70
C TRP A 131 2.89 15.34 10.08
N SER A 132 4.01 15.46 10.81
CA SER A 132 4.05 15.23 12.24
C SER A 132 4.40 16.54 12.95
N PHE A 133 3.53 16.97 13.86
CA PHE A 133 3.77 18.14 14.72
C PHE A 133 4.71 17.83 15.90
N TYR A 134 5.22 16.59 15.99
CA TYR A 134 6.10 16.15 17.06
C TYR A 134 7.57 16.44 16.72
N SER A 135 7.96 17.72 16.69
CA SER A 135 9.38 18.12 16.71
C SER A 135 9.79 18.42 18.16
N GLN A 136 10.12 17.38 18.92
CA GLN A 136 10.88 17.59 20.16
C GLN A 136 12.35 17.80 19.80
N GLY A 137 12.76 19.07 19.74
CA GLY A 137 14.13 19.47 19.48
C GLY A 137 14.18 20.94 19.10
N THR A 138 14.53 21.79 20.06
CA THR A 138 14.87 23.20 19.82
C THR A 138 15.98 23.31 18.78
N ARG A 139 15.66 23.82 17.59
CA ARG A 139 16.42 24.91 16.94
C ARG A 139 15.75 25.43 15.67
N ASP A 140 15.81 26.76 15.60
CA ASP A 140 15.81 27.61 14.42
C ASP A 140 14.47 27.97 13.75
N GLY A 141 13.90 29.06 14.27
CA GLY A 141 13.45 30.18 13.44
C GLY A 141 12.20 30.02 12.58
N GLY A 142 11.07 30.54 13.09
CA GLY A 142 10.01 31.14 12.26
C GLY A 142 8.70 30.34 12.17
N GLY A 143 7.65 30.84 12.83
CA GLY A 143 6.24 30.44 12.62
C GLY A 143 5.67 29.45 13.66
N ALA A 144 4.36 29.54 13.91
CA ALA A 144 3.67 28.52 14.70
C ALA A 144 3.66 27.18 13.92
N PRO A 145 3.75 26.00 14.58
CA PRO A 145 3.80 24.70 13.88
C PRO A 145 2.68 24.48 12.85
N GLY A 146 1.49 25.05 13.11
CA GLY A 146 0.36 25.02 12.19
C GLY A 146 0.53 25.90 10.95
N GLU A 147 1.12 27.09 11.09
CA GLU A 147 1.41 27.97 9.93
C GLU A 147 2.42 27.32 8.99
N ILE A 148 3.47 26.70 9.55
CA ILE A 148 4.47 25.98 8.75
C ILE A 148 3.82 24.82 7.99
N PHE A 149 2.94 24.07 8.65
CA PHE A 149 2.17 23.00 8.00
C PHE A 149 1.35 23.53 6.82
N VAL A 150 0.57 24.60 7.03
CA VAL A 150 -0.28 25.19 5.99
C VAL A 150 0.58 25.71 4.83
N THR A 151 1.64 26.46 5.11
CA THR A 151 2.56 26.96 4.07
C THR A 151 3.16 25.81 3.27
N LYS A 152 3.64 24.75 3.92
CA LYS A 152 4.23 23.59 3.24
C LYS A 152 3.21 22.78 2.45
N ALA A 153 1.98 22.68 2.93
CA ALA A 153 0.89 22.03 2.20
C ALA A 153 0.51 22.86 0.96
N LEU A 154 0.43 24.19 1.06
CA LEU A 154 0.15 25.07 -0.07
C LEU A 154 1.28 25.06 -1.10
N GLU A 155 2.55 25.07 -0.69
CA GLU A 155 3.69 24.92 -1.61
C GLU A 155 3.67 23.57 -2.36
N PHE A 156 3.06 22.54 -1.77
CA PHE A 156 3.01 21.19 -2.36
C PHE A 156 1.79 20.97 -3.25
N PHE A 157 0.59 21.31 -2.76
CA PHE A 157 -0.68 21.11 -3.46
C PHE A 157 -1.08 22.28 -4.36
N GLY A 158 -0.61 23.50 -4.04
CA GLY A 158 -0.81 24.65 -4.91
C GLY A 158 0.10 24.52 -6.13
N ASP A 159 -0.49 24.66 -7.32
CA ASP A 159 0.31 24.98 -8.49
C ASP A 159 1.04 26.30 -8.25
N GLY A 160 2.32 26.34 -8.61
CA GLY A 160 3.02 27.61 -8.81
C GLY A 160 2.20 28.49 -9.76
N GLU A 161 2.38 29.80 -9.65
CA GLU A 161 1.86 30.77 -10.63
C GLU A 161 1.96 30.28 -12.10
#